data_AF-A0ABD0LR74-F1
#
_entry.id   AF-A0ABD0LR74-F1
#
_cell.length_a   1.000
_cell.length_b   1.000
_cell.length_c   1.000
_cell.angle_alpha   90.00
_cell.angle_beta   90.00
_cell.angle_gamma   90.00
#
_symmetry.space_group_name_H-M   'P 1'
#
loop_
_entity.id
_entity.type
_entity.pdbx_description
1 polymer ?
#
loop_
_entity_poly.entity_id
_entity_poly.type
_entity_poly.pdbx_seq_one_letter_code
_entity_poly.pdbx_strand_id
1 'polypeptide(L)' 'MAGKPQLRGILASRLKKHAAVGFTFAISMACLWKFGFAERRKQLYRDFYQTYDGQSDFVRMREAGVFRSVLPGGKVGSLD' A
#
# COMPACT_ATOMS: atom_id res chain seq x y z
N MET A 1 -50.39 -18.16 -4.82
CA MET A 1 -50.54 -18.97 -3.59
C MET A 1 -49.18 -18.99 -2.89
N ALA A 2 -49.06 -18.41 -1.70
CA ALA A 2 -47.80 -18.45 -0.96
C ALA A 2 -47.52 -19.89 -0.51
N GLY A 3 -46.39 -20.46 -0.95
CA GLY A 3 -45.97 -21.80 -0.54
C GLY A 3 -45.68 -21.85 0.96
N LYS A 4 -45.87 -23.03 1.58
CA LYS A 4 -45.70 -23.20 3.04
C LYS A 4 -44.27 -22.79 3.48
N PRO A 5 -44.11 -21.93 4.49
CA PRO A 5 -42.80 -21.47 4.96
C PRO A 5 -42.04 -22.57 5.70
N GLN A 6 -40.71 -22.46 5.73
CA GLN A 6 -39.84 -23.42 6.41
C GLN A 6 -39.79 -23.13 7.93
N LEU A 7 -40.24 -24.10 8.75
CA LEU A 7 -40.36 -23.94 10.21
C LEU A 7 -39.24 -24.63 11.02
N ARG A 8 -38.36 -25.41 10.38
CA ARG A 8 -37.27 -26.15 11.04
C ARG A 8 -35.91 -25.85 10.40
N GLY A 9 -34.84 -25.90 11.20
CA GLY A 9 -33.47 -25.71 10.72
C GLY A 9 -33.14 -24.29 10.24
N ILE A 10 -33.93 -23.29 10.65
CA ILE A 10 -33.81 -21.89 10.20
C ILE A 10 -32.43 -21.33 10.57
N LEU A 11 -31.94 -21.64 11.77
CA LEU A 11 -30.62 -21.20 12.25
C LEU A 11 -29.49 -21.75 11.39
N ALA A 12 -29.49 -23.06 11.11
CA ALA A 12 -28.48 -23.69 10.28
C ALA A 12 -28.48 -23.14 8.84
N SER A 13 -29.66 -22.86 8.29
CA SER A 13 -29.78 -22.24 6.96
C SER A 13 -29.21 -20.82 6.93
N ARG A 14 -29.50 -20.00 7.95
CA ARG A 14 -28.96 -18.63 8.06
C ARG A 14 -27.46 -18.62 8.30
N LEU A 15 -26.95 -19.51 9.15
CA LEU A 15 -25.53 -19.61 9.46
C LEU A 15 -24.71 -19.95 8.22
N LYS A 16 -25.15 -20.92 7.41
CA LYS A 16 -24.46 -21.27 6.16
C LYS A 16 -24.39 -20.08 5.18
N LYS A 17 -25.48 -19.32 5.06
CA LYS A 17 -25.52 -18.12 4.21
C LYS A 17 -24.55 -17.05 4.71
N HIS A 18 -24.61 -16.70 6.00
CA HIS A 18 -23.73 -15.69 6.57
C HIS A 18 -22.25 -16.12 6.57
N ALA A 19 -21.96 -17.40 6.78
CA ALA A 19 -20.60 -17.91 6.66
C ALA A 19 -20.06 -17.73 5.24
N ALA A 20 -20.81 -18.14 4.21
CA ALA A 20 -20.39 -17.96 2.82
C ALA A 20 -20.17 -16.48 2.45
N VAL A 21 -21.08 -15.60 2.88
CA VAL A 21 -20.95 -14.14 2.66
C VAL A 21 -19.74 -13.59 3.42
N GLY A 22 -19.54 -14.00 4.67
CA GLY A 22 -18.42 -13.55 5.48
C GLY A 22 -17.07 -13.94 4.89
N PHE A 23 -16.92 -15.19 4.42
CA PHE A 23 -15.69 -15.65 3.79
C PHE A 23 -15.40 -14.94 2.47
N THR A 24 -16.40 -14.79 1.61
CA THR A 24 -16.22 -14.08 0.34
C THR A 24 -15.88 -12.60 0.56
N PHE A 25 -16.50 -11.96 1.56
CA PHE A 25 -16.18 -10.60 1.95
C PHE A 25 -14.75 -10.47 2.50
N ALA A 26 -14.32 -11.38 3.38
CA ALA A 26 -12.97 -11.37 3.92
C ALA A 26 -11.90 -11.54 2.82
N ILE A 27 -12.11 -12.48 1.89
CA ILE A 27 -11.19 -12.71 0.77
C ILE A 27 -11.13 -11.48 -0.15
N SER A 28 -12.28 -10.92 -0.52
CA SER A 28 -12.31 -9.74 -1.39
C SER A 28 -11.59 -8.54 -0.77
N MET A 29 -11.78 -8.30 0.54
CA MET A 29 -11.09 -7.23 1.25
C MET A 29 -9.57 -7.48 1.33
N ALA A 30 -9.14 -8.73 1.57
CA ALA A 30 -7.72 -9.08 1.56
C ALA A 30 -7.08 -8.87 0.18
N CYS A 31 -7.77 -9.24 -0.90
CA CYS A 31 -7.33 -8.98 -2.27
C CYS A 31 -7.24 -7.48 -2.56
N LEU A 32 -8.24 -6.70 -2.15
CA LEU A 32 -8.25 -5.25 -2.33
C LEU A 32 -7.06 -4.60 -1.62
N TRP A 33 -6.75 -5.04 -0.40
CA TRP A 33 -5.59 -4.54 0.33
C TRP A 33 -4.27 -4.91 -0.36
N LYS A 34 -4.10 -6.19 -0.73
CA LYS A 34 -2.85 -6.68 -1.33
C LYS A 34 -2.55 -5.97 -2.66
N PHE A 35 -3.50 -5.93 -3.57
CA PHE A 35 -3.28 -5.37 -4.90
C PHE A 35 -3.46 -3.85 -4.94
N GLY A 36 -4.40 -3.32 -4.17
CA GLY A 36 -4.67 -1.89 -4.12
C GLY A 36 -3.60 -1.08 -3.40
N PHE A 37 -3.04 -1.62 -2.31
CA PHE A 37 -2.08 -0.88 -1.48
C PHE A 37 -0.70 -1.51 -1.46
N ALA A 38 -0.60 -2.80 -1.11
CA ALA A 38 0.70 -3.41 -0.84
C ALA A 38 1.57 -3.52 -2.11
N GLU A 39 1.02 -4.06 -3.20
CA GLU A 39 1.75 -4.18 -4.46
C GLU A 39 2.01 -2.83 -5.12
N ARG A 40 1.06 -1.89 -5.07
CA ARG A 40 1.28 -0.53 -5.56
C ARG A 40 2.46 0.16 -4.88
N ARG A 41 2.57 0.06 -3.55
CA ARG A 41 3.74 0.61 -2.84
C ARG A 41 5.03 -0.04 -3.35
N LYS A 42 5.09 -1.37 -3.44
CA LYS A 42 6.29 -2.08 -3.91
C LYS A 42 6.66 -1.72 -5.35
N GLN A 43 5.68 -1.45 -6.21
CA GLN A 43 5.90 -0.99 -7.58
C GLN A 43 6.52 0.41 -7.56
N LEU A 44 5.92 1.36 -6.84
CA LEU A 44 6.45 2.73 -6.74
C LEU A 44 7.90 2.80 -6.25
N TYR A 45 8.26 2.00 -5.24
CA TYR A 45 9.66 1.92 -4.80
C TYR A 45 10.57 1.34 -5.89
N ARG A 46 10.13 0.30 -6.59
CA ARG A 46 10.89 -0.27 -7.71
C ARG A 46 11.08 0.73 -8.83
N ASP A 47 10.01 1.40 -9.25
CA ASP A 47 10.02 2.37 -10.34
C ASP A 47 10.92 3.56 -10.01
N PHE A 48 10.88 4.04 -8.76
CA PHE A 48 11.79 5.09 -8.29
C PHE A 48 13.26 4.67 -8.44
N TYR A 49 13.63 3.50 -7.90
CA TYR A 49 15.02 3.04 -7.92
C TYR A 49 15.51 2.56 -9.30
N GLN A 50 14.62 2.25 -10.24
CA GLN A 50 15.01 1.89 -11.61
C GLN A 50 15.70 3.04 -12.35
N THR A 51 15.26 4.28 -12.11
CA THR A 51 15.78 5.47 -12.79
C THR A 51 16.54 6.42 -11.85
N TYR A 52 16.73 6.02 -10.59
CA TYR A 52 17.37 6.86 -9.58
C TYR A 52 18.88 6.93 -9.80
N ASP A 53 19.38 8.13 -10.09
CA ASP A 53 20.81 8.44 -10.04
C ASP A 53 21.13 9.25 -8.79
N GLY A 54 21.84 8.64 -7.84
CA GLY A 54 22.17 9.25 -6.56
C GLY A 54 23.12 10.45 -6.67
N GLN A 55 23.94 10.55 -7.72
CA GLN A 55 24.82 11.70 -7.90
C GLN A 55 24.04 12.92 -8.36
N SER A 56 23.14 12.79 -9.33
CA SER A 56 22.28 13.90 -9.75
C SER A 56 21.39 14.43 -8.62
N ASP A 57 20.81 13.55 -7.81
CA ASP A 57 19.98 13.96 -6.67
C ASP A 57 20.82 14.63 -5.56
N PHE A 58 22.02 14.13 -5.31
CA PHE A 58 22.97 14.77 -4.41
C PHE A 58 23.36 16.18 -4.88
N VAL A 59 23.68 16.35 -6.17
CA VAL A 59 24.03 17.66 -6.75
C VAL A 59 22.87 18.63 -6.60
N ARG A 60 21.64 18.18 -6.87
CA ARG A 60 20.42 18.97 -6.65
C ARG A 60 20.25 19.40 -5.19
N MET A 61 20.43 18.48 -4.24
CA MET A 61 20.31 18.78 -2.81
C MET A 61 21.41 19.70 -2.29
N ARG A 62 22.64 19.52 -2.79
CA ARG A 62 23.79 20.40 -2.51
C ARG A 62 23.54 21.81 -2.99
N GLU A 63 23.03 21.97 -4.21
CA GLU A 63 22.71 23.28 -4.78
C GLU A 63 21.54 23.96 -4.06
N ALA A 64 20.58 23.17 -3.58
CA ALA A 64 19.52 23.65 -2.70
C ALA A 64 20.01 24.04 -1.28
N GLY A 65 21.30 23.81 -0.96
CA GLY A 65 21.88 24.20 0.32
C GLY A 65 21.42 23.35 1.51
N VAL A 66 20.93 22.14 1.27
CA VAL A 66 20.41 21.23 2.33
C VAL A 66 21.55 20.70 3.20
N PHE A 67 22.74 20.51 2.62
CA PHE A 67 23.88 19.93 3.33
C PHE A 67 24.68 20.99 4.09
N ARG A 68 24.95 20.72 5.37
CA ARG A 68 25.89 21.51 6.18
C ARG A 68 27.35 21.14 5.90
N SER A 69 27.63 19.91 5.49
CA SER A 69 28.97 19.42 5.17
C SER A 69 29.48 19.84 3.79
N VAL A 70 28.58 20.01 2.81
CA VAL A 70 28.92 20.40 1.44
C VAL A 70 27.98 21.51 0.99
N LEU A 71 28.51 22.73 0.96
CA LEU A 71 27.76 23.91 0.56
C LEU A 71 27.54 23.95 -0.97
N PRO A 72 26.58 24.76 -1.46
CA PRO A 72 26.36 24.97 -2.89
C PRO A 72 27.67 25.30 -3.62
N GLY A 73 27.91 24.66 -4.77
CA GLY A 73 29.14 24.83 -5.54
C GLY A 73 30.34 24.01 -5.04
N GLY A 74 30.15 23.07 -4.12
CA GLY A 74 31.19 22.10 -3.72
C GLY A 74 32.19 22.64 -2.68
N LYS A 75 31.85 23.72 -1.98
CA LYS A 75 32.65 24.22 -0.86
C LYS A 75 32.44 23.29 0.35
N VAL A 76 33.52 22.95 1.04
CA VAL A 76 33.46 22.16 2.29
C VAL A 76 32.87 23.06 3.38
N GLY A 77 31.74 22.64 3.95
CA GLY A 77 31.14 23.33 5.10
C GLY A 77 31.82 22.89 6.39
N SER A 78 32.00 23.84 7.32
CA SER A 78 32.57 23.52 8.63
C SER A 78 31.58 22.72 9.48
N LEU A 79 32.03 21.57 9.95
CA LEU A 79 31.37 20.81 11.02
C LEU A 79 31.76 21.46 12.36
N ASP A 80 31.24 22.66 12.62
CA ASP A 80 31.29 23.24 13.97
C ASP A 80 30.29 22.55 14.90
#